data_AF-A0A4Q4DMY6-F1
#
_entry.id   AF-A0A4Q4DMY6-F1
#
_cell.length_a   1.000
_cell.length_b   1.000
_cell.length_c   1.000
_cell.angle_alpha   90.00
_cell.angle_beta   90.00
_cell.angle_gamma   90.00
#
_symmetry.space_group_name_H-M   'P 1'
#
loop_
_entity.id
_entity.type
_entity.pdbx_description
1 polymer ?
#
loop_
_entity_poly.entity_id
_entity_poly.type
_entity_poly.pdbx_seq_one_letter_code
_entity_poly.pdbx_strand_id
1 'polypeptide(L)' 'MTTRADPMALPTYEALCVTGEEHNCGSESGTLHTPDELTRWIAQHCARTDHQQYEQTVRAILRAEPGAWQ' A
#
# COMPACT_ATOMS: atom_id res chain seq x y z
N MET A 1 7.32 23.61 7.10
CA MET A 1 7.15 23.04 5.75
C MET A 1 6.12 21.95 5.88
N THR A 2 5.04 22.03 5.12
CA THR A 2 4.01 20.99 5.04
C THR A 2 4.07 20.33 3.66
N THR A 3 3.60 19.09 3.57
CA THR A 3 3.43 18.37 2.30
C THR A 3 1.99 17.93 2.16
N ARG A 4 1.49 17.92 0.93
CA ARG A 4 0.15 17.41 0.57
C ARG A 4 0.25 16.58 -0.70
N ALA A 5 -0.60 15.56 -0.83
CA ALA A 5 -0.70 14.79 -2.06
C ALA A 5 -0.99 15.71 -3.27
N ASP A 6 -0.31 15.44 -4.38
CA ASP A 6 -0.55 16.14 -5.64
C ASP A 6 -1.93 15.76 -6.20
N PRO A 7 -2.86 16.71 -6.39
CA PRO A 7 -4.20 16.40 -6.90
C PRO A 7 -4.21 15.96 -8.37
N MET A 8 -3.11 16.15 -9.10
CA MET A 8 -2.95 15.74 -10.49
C MET A 8 -2.23 14.40 -10.65
N ALA A 9 -1.77 13.79 -9.55
CA ALA A 9 -1.11 12.49 -9.57
C ALA A 9 -1.96 11.45 -8.86
N LEU A 10 -2.14 10.29 -9.49
CA LEU A 10 -2.75 9.14 -8.83
C LEU A 10 -1.70 8.43 -7.98
N PRO A 11 -1.98 8.11 -6.71
CA PRO A 11 -1.13 7.25 -5.93
C PRO A 11 -1.15 5.82 -6.49
N THR A 12 -0.13 5.04 -6.12
CA THR A 12 -0.15 3.59 -6.31
C THR A 12 -0.02 2.88 -4.99
N TYR A 13 -0.61 1.69 -4.94
CA TYR A 13 -0.67 0.82 -3.78
C TYR A 13 -0.14 -0.56 -4.15
N GLU A 14 0.64 -1.15 -3.26
CA GLU A 14 1.17 -2.50 -3.41
C GLU A 14 1.04 -3.20 -2.06
N ALA A 15 0.63 -4.46 -2.06
CA ALA A 15 0.61 -5.32 -0.88
C ALA A 15 1.51 -6.53 -1.08
N LEU A 16 2.21 -6.89 -0.01
CA LEU A 16 3.00 -8.10 0.10
C LEU A 16 2.49 -8.92 1.29
N CYS A 17 2.13 -10.17 1.07
CA CYS A 17 1.80 -11.08 2.16
C CYS A 17 3.07 -11.47 2.92
N VAL A 18 3.20 -10.99 4.15
CA VAL A 18 4.35 -11.25 5.04
C VAL A 18 4.02 -12.31 6.11
N THR A 19 2.89 -13.01 5.96
CA THR A 19 2.55 -14.15 6.81
C THR A 19 3.23 -15.41 6.28
N GLY A 20 3.78 -16.24 7.16
CA GLY A 20 4.39 -17.53 6.82
C GLY A 20 5.39 -17.96 7.88
N GLU A 21 5.61 -19.26 8.04
CA GLU A 21 6.68 -19.79 8.91
C GLU A 21 7.91 -20.14 8.05
N GLU A 22 9.10 -19.85 8.58
CA GLU A 22 10.43 -19.89 7.94
C GLU A 22 10.63 -18.94 6.73
N HIS A 23 9.64 -18.77 5.87
CA HIS A 23 9.66 -17.81 4.75
C HIS A 23 8.30 -17.14 4.62
N ASN A 24 8.30 -15.80 4.49
CA ASN A 24 7.10 -15.03 4.18
C ASN A 24 6.42 -15.62 2.93
N CYS A 25 5.09 -15.76 2.95
CA CYS A 25 4.29 -16.24 1.82
C CYS A 25 4.66 -15.57 0.49
N GLY A 26 5.00 -14.28 0.55
CA GLY A 26 5.63 -13.59 -0.56
C GLY A 26 4.70 -13.28 -1.73
N SER A 27 3.39 -13.57 -1.60
CA SER A 27 2.43 -13.17 -2.62
C SER A 27 2.31 -11.65 -2.68
N GLU A 28 2.38 -11.12 -3.90
CA GLU A 28 2.32 -9.69 -4.18
C GLU A 28 1.03 -9.35 -4.93
N SER A 29 0.47 -8.17 -4.65
CA SER A 29 -0.69 -7.66 -5.40
C SER A 29 -0.32 -7.11 -6.78
N GLY A 30 0.97 -6.79 -6.98
CA GLY A 30 1.40 -5.86 -8.03
C GLY A 30 0.88 -4.43 -7.76
N THR A 31 1.11 -3.54 -8.72
CA THR A 31 0.70 -2.14 -8.65
C THR A 31 -0.82 -1.99 -8.83
N LEU A 32 -1.47 -1.39 -7.84
CA LEU A 32 -2.89 -1.06 -7.81
C LEU A 32 -3.08 0.46 -7.69
N HIS A 33 -4.27 0.96 -8.04
CA HIS A 33 -4.53 2.41 -8.16
C HIS A 33 -5.54 2.93 -7.14
N THR A 34 -6.13 2.04 -6.35
CA THR A 34 -7.07 2.41 -5.29
C THR A 34 -6.86 1.57 -4.02
N PRO A 35 -7.19 2.12 -2.83
CA PRO A 35 -7.24 1.35 -1.60
C PRO A 35 -8.23 0.17 -1.67
N ASP A 36 -9.37 0.34 -2.35
CA ASP A 36 -10.38 -0.72 -2.50
C ASP A 36 -9.86 -1.93 -3.29
N GLU A 37 -9.09 -1.70 -4.36
CA GLU A 37 -8.42 -2.78 -5.09
C GLU A 37 -7.44 -3.54 -4.17
N LEU A 38 -6.68 -2.81 -3.35
CA LEU A 38 -5.74 -3.39 -2.38
C LEU A 38 -6.48 -4.25 -1.35
N THR A 39 -7.53 -3.71 -0.73
CA THR A 39 -8.36 -4.43 0.24
C THR A 39 -8.99 -5.67 -0.39
N ARG A 40 -9.48 -5.55 -1.62
CA ARG A 40 -10.06 -6.66 -2.37
C ARG A 40 -9.04 -7.77 -2.64
N TRP A 41 -7.79 -7.43 -2.95
CA TRP A 41 -6.72 -8.40 -3.11
C TRP A 41 -6.40 -9.10 -1.77
N ILE A 42 -6.23 -8.33 -0.69
CA ILE A 42 -5.95 -8.86 0.66
C ILE A 42 -7.07 -9.82 1.11
N ALA A 43 -8.33 -9.42 0.93
CA ALA A 43 -9.48 -10.25 1.30
C ALA A 43 -9.52 -11.57 0.53
N GLN A 44 -9.22 -11.55 -0.78
CA GLN A 44 -9.13 -12.76 -1.59
C GLN A 44 -7.99 -13.67 -1.16
N HIS A 45 -6.82 -13.11 -0.84
CA HIS A 45 -5.66 -13.88 -0.39
C HIS A 45 -5.91 -14.50 0.98
N CYS A 46 -6.41 -13.70 1.93
CA CYS A 46 -6.79 -14.12 3.27
C CYS A 46 -7.81 -15.26 3.22
N ALA A 47 -8.89 -15.13 2.44
CA ALA A 47 -9.91 -16.16 2.33
C ALA A 47 -9.39 -17.51 1.78
N ARG A 48 -8.26 -17.50 1.06
CA ARG A 48 -7.65 -18.70 0.47
C ARG A 48 -6.57 -19.34 1.34
N THR A 49 -5.92 -18.55 2.19
CA THR A 49 -4.69 -18.96 2.90
C THR A 49 -4.78 -18.82 4.42
N ASP A 50 -5.81 -18.15 4.94
CA ASP A 50 -5.94 -17.73 6.33
C ASP A 50 -4.79 -16.81 6.81
N HIS A 51 -4.02 -16.23 5.88
CA HIS A 51 -2.94 -15.29 6.20
C HIS A 51 -3.48 -13.91 6.61
N GLN A 52 -2.91 -13.33 7.66
CA GLN A 52 -3.49 -12.14 8.33
C GLN A 52 -2.55 -10.92 8.38
N GLN A 53 -1.28 -11.08 8.00
CA GLN A 53 -0.28 -10.00 8.00
C GLN A 53 0.19 -9.67 6.59
N TYR A 54 0.13 -8.39 6.26
CA TYR A 54 0.45 -7.82 4.97
C TYR A 54 1.26 -6.55 5.16
N GLU A 55 2.33 -6.39 4.40
CA GLU A 55 2.99 -5.10 4.21
C GLU A 55 2.25 -4.32 3.12
N GLN A 56 2.11 -3.01 3.31
CA GLN A 56 1.55 -2.11 2.31
C GLN A 56 2.59 -1.04 1.95
N THR A 57 2.87 -0.91 0.66
CA THR A 57 3.61 0.22 0.10
C THR A 57 2.65 1.18 -0.59
N VAL A 58 2.80 2.48 -0.29
CA VAL A 58 2.07 3.56 -0.96
C VAL A 58 3.07 4.50 -1.60
N ARG A 59 2.92 4.74 -2.91
CA ARG A 59 3.73 5.72 -3.65
C ARG A 59 2.82 6.85 -4.09
N ALA A 60 3.19 8.07 -3.73
CA ALA A 60 2.45 9.27 -4.10
C ALA A 60 3.42 10.40 -4.45
N ILE A 61 3.00 11.27 -5.37
CA ILE A 61 3.67 12.55 -5.59
C ILE A 61 3.12 13.54 -4.56
N LEU A 62 4.02 14.24 -3.89
CA LEU A 62 3.67 15.26 -2.89
C LEU A 62 4.10 16.64 -3.38
N ARG A 63 3.26 17.64 -3.11
CA ARG A 63 3.60 19.06 -3.25
C ARG A 63 4.03 19.61 -1.90
N ALA A 64 5.14 20.35 -1.90
CA ALA A 64 5.60 21.09 -0.74
C ALA A 64 4.96 22.48 -0.71
N GLU A 65 4.50 22.89 0.48
CA GLU A 65 4.01 24.24 0.73
C GLU A 65 5.02 24.97 1.63
N PRO A 66 5.54 26.14 1.20
CA PRO A 66 6.46 26.94 2.01
C PRO A 66 5.80 27.34 3.33
N GLY A 67 6.45 26.99 4.44
CA GLY A 67 6.05 27.36 5.79
C GLY A 67 7.18 27.02 6.75
N ALA A 68 7.23 27.67 7.92
CA ALA A 68 8.19 27.30 8.96
C ALA A 68 8.01 25.82 9.30
N TRP A 69 9.10 25.06 9.30
CA TRP A 69 9.10 23.73 9.91
C TRP A 69 8.99 23.98 11.42
N GLN A 70 7.93 23.46 12.05
CA GLN A 70 7.76 23.51 13.51
C GLN A 70 8.09 22.14 14.07
#